data_AF-A0A0E3SBK3-F1
#
_entry.id   AF-A0A0E3SBK3-F1
#
_cell.length_a   1.000
_cell.length_b   1.000
_cell.length_c   1.000
_cell.angle_alpha   90.00
_cell.angle_beta   90.00
_cell.angle_gamma   90.00
#
_symmetry.space_group_name_H-M   'P 1'
#
loop_
_entity.id
_entity.type
_entity.pdbx_description
1 polymer ?
#
loop_
_entity_poly.entity_id
_entity_poly.type
_entity_poly.pdbx_seq_one_letter_code
_entity_poly.pdbx_strand_id
1 'polypeptide(L)'
;MFGGVGPTELILILAVVMLLFGASKLPELARSMGSSVGEFKKAQKESEQNLKDFEKSLKEPVAPKTKVQETAEKLGLDIRGKTDDQLLEEIQRSAEKPKEVSEP
;
A
#
# COMPACT_ATOMS: atom_id res chain seq x y z
N MET A 1 -9.18 -57.70 3.45
CA MET A 1 -9.54 -57.12 4.76
C MET A 1 -8.61 -55.94 5.01
N PHE A 2 -9.18 -54.79 5.37
CA PHE A 2 -8.54 -53.53 5.78
C PHE A 2 -7.81 -52.72 4.71
N GLY A 3 -8.50 -51.72 4.16
CA GLY A 3 -7.92 -50.65 3.36
C GLY A 3 -8.61 -49.34 3.68
N GLY A 4 -8.07 -48.60 4.66
CA GLY A 4 -8.50 -47.24 5.01
C GLY A 4 -9.71 -47.16 5.96
N VAL A 5 -9.79 -46.03 6.66
CA VAL A 5 -11.02 -45.61 7.36
C VAL A 5 -12.05 -45.33 6.28
N GLY A 6 -13.06 -46.19 6.17
CA GLY A 6 -14.14 -46.02 5.22
C GLY A 6 -15.09 -44.90 5.66
N PRO A 7 -16.00 -44.46 4.76
CA PRO A 7 -17.03 -43.50 5.10
C PRO A 7 -17.88 -43.95 6.31
N THR A 8 -18.13 -45.25 6.43
CA THR A 8 -18.90 -45.84 7.54
C THR A 8 -18.16 -45.69 8.88
N GLU A 9 -16.88 -46.03 8.94
CA GLU A 9 -16.06 -45.87 10.14
C GLU A 9 -15.95 -44.38 10.54
N LEU A 10 -15.82 -43.48 9.57
CA LEU A 10 -15.80 -42.03 9.81
C LEU A 10 -17.11 -41.54 10.44
N ILE A 11 -18.26 -41.99 9.95
CA ILE A 11 -19.58 -41.67 10.52
C ILE A 11 -19.69 -42.20 11.95
N LEU A 12 -19.18 -43.40 12.21
CA LEU A 12 -19.22 -44.03 13.54
C LEU A 12 -18.36 -43.25 14.55
N ILE A 13 -17.16 -42.84 14.14
CA ILE A 13 -16.29 -41.96 14.94
C ILE A 13 -16.97 -40.61 15.18
N LEU A 14 -17.56 -40.01 14.14
CA LEU A 14 -18.29 -38.74 14.25
C LEU A 14 -19.47 -38.86 15.23
N ALA A 15 -20.20 -39.98 15.19
CA ALA A 15 -21.29 -40.25 16.11
C ALA A 15 -20.80 -40.33 17.56
N VAL A 16 -19.68 -41.01 17.83
CA VAL A 16 -19.08 -41.05 19.17
C VAL A 16 -18.67 -39.65 19.64
N VAL A 17 -18.01 -38.86 18.79
CA VAL A 17 -17.65 -37.47 19.09
C VAL A 17 -18.90 -36.63 19.37
N MET A 18 -19.96 -36.78 18.57
CA MET A 18 -21.23 -36.10 18.79
C MET A 18 -21.94 -36.55 20.08
N LEU A 19 -21.78 -37.79 20.53
CA LEU A 19 -22.34 -38.22 21.82
C LEU A 19 -21.58 -37.61 23.01
N LEU A 20 -20.26 -37.48 22.91
CA LEU A 20 -19.43 -36.90 23.96
C LEU A 20 -19.59 -35.38 24.07
N PHE A 21 -19.61 -34.68 22.94
CA PHE A 21 -19.62 -33.22 22.92
C PHE A 21 -21.00 -32.64 22.59
N GLY A 22 -21.90 -33.41 21.97
CA GLY A 22 -23.19 -32.95 21.47
C GLY A 22 -23.14 -32.51 20.01
N ALA A 23 -24.26 -32.68 19.28
CA ALA A 23 -24.37 -32.32 17.87
C ALA A 23 -24.16 -30.81 17.60
N SER A 24 -24.44 -29.95 18.58
CA SER A 24 -24.30 -28.49 18.45
C SER A 24 -22.86 -27.99 18.55
N LYS A 25 -21.93 -28.77 19.14
CA LYS A 25 -20.55 -28.30 19.37
C LYS A 25 -19.70 -28.26 18.12
N LEU A 26 -19.89 -29.19 17.18
CA LEU A 26 -19.14 -29.18 15.92
C LEU A 26 -19.44 -27.90 15.07
N PRO A 27 -20.71 -27.50 14.86
CA PRO A 27 -21.03 -26.23 14.19
C PRO A 27 -20.50 -24.99 14.93
N GLU A 28 -20.55 -24.98 16.26
CA GLU A 28 -20.09 -23.87 17.10
C GLU A 28 -18.56 -23.68 16.99
N LEU A 29 -17.80 -24.79 17.04
CA LEU A 29 -16.36 -24.80 16.83
C LEU A 29 -15.99 -24.38 15.40
N ALA A 30 -16.70 -24.91 14.39
CA ALA A 30 -16.45 -24.55 13.00
C ALA A 30 -16.69 -23.05 12.74
N ARG A 31 -17.76 -22.47 13.32
CA ARG A 31 -18.04 -21.03 13.22
C ARG A 31 -16.97 -20.19 13.90
N SER A 32 -16.63 -20.50 15.15
CA SER A 32 -15.62 -19.74 15.90
C SER A 32 -14.23 -19.81 15.24
N MET A 33 -13.76 -21.00 14.89
CA MET A 33 -12.50 -21.17 14.16
C MET A 33 -12.53 -20.49 12.80
N GLY A 34 -13.64 -20.61 12.05
CA GLY A 34 -13.79 -19.98 10.74
C GLY A 34 -13.73 -18.46 10.81
N SER A 35 -14.40 -17.86 11.80
CA SER A 35 -14.33 -16.42 12.06
C SER A 35 -12.90 -15.98 12.40
N SER A 36 -12.21 -16.68 13.31
CA SER A 36 -10.83 -16.34 13.68
C SER A 36 -9.87 -16.43 12.50
N VAL A 37 -9.97 -17.48 11.67
CA VAL A 37 -9.14 -17.62 10.46
C VAL A 37 -9.47 -16.53 9.43
N GLY A 38 -10.75 -16.17 9.29
CA GLY A 38 -11.20 -15.11 8.40
C GLY A 38 -10.63 -13.74 8.80
N GLU A 39 -10.72 -13.38 10.08
CA GLU A 39 -10.16 -12.15 10.63
C GLU A 39 -8.63 -12.11 10.51
N PHE A 40 -7.97 -13.24 10.82
CA PHE A 40 -6.52 -13.36 10.66
C PHE A 40 -6.07 -13.12 9.21
N LYS A 41 -6.76 -13.72 8.24
CA LYS A 41 -6.45 -13.54 6.81
C LYS A 41 -6.71 -12.10 6.35
N LYS A 42 -7.75 -11.45 6.88
CA LYS A 42 -8.03 -10.04 6.60
C LYS A 42 -6.92 -9.13 7.13
N ALA A 43 -6.51 -9.33 8.38
CA ALA A 43 -5.43 -8.58 9.00
C ALA A 43 -4.09 -8.78 8.28
N GLN A 44 -3.78 -10.01 7.85
CA GLN A 44 -2.59 -10.30 7.03
C GLN A 44 -2.60 -9.49 5.72
N LYS A 45 -3.73 -9.49 5.00
CA LYS A 45 -3.86 -8.75 3.74
C LYS A 45 -3.75 -7.24 3.93
N GLU A 46 -4.36 -6.70 4.99
CA GLU A 46 -4.27 -5.29 5.32
C GLU A 46 -2.83 -4.89 5.68
N SER A 47 -2.13 -5.74 6.45
CA SER A 47 -0.71 -5.53 6.77
C SER A 47 0.16 -5.51 5.51
N GLU A 48 -0.03 -6.45 4.57
CA GLU A 48 0.70 -6.46 3.30
C GLU A 48 0.44 -5.20 2.46
N GLN A 49 -0.81 -4.70 2.44
CA GLN A 49 -1.15 -3.45 1.73
C GLN A 49 -0.46 -2.24 2.38
N ASN A 50 -0.54 -2.11 3.70
CA ASN A 50 0.10 -1.03 4.44
C ASN A 50 1.63 -1.03 4.24
N LEU A 51 2.26 -2.21 4.22
CA LEU A 51 3.69 -2.34 3.92
C LEU A 51 4.01 -1.89 2.49
N LYS A 52 3.21 -2.27 1.50
CA LYS A 52 3.40 -1.81 0.11
C LYS A 52 3.22 -0.31 -0.03
N ASP A 53 2.24 0.27 0.66
CA ASP A 53 1.99 1.71 0.63
C ASP A 53 3.12 2.48 1.32
N PHE A 54 3.68 1.94 2.41
CA PHE A 54 4.85 2.49 3.08
C PHE A 54 6.13 2.37 2.23
N GLU A 55 6.37 1.23 1.58
CA GLU A 55 7.48 1.08 0.64
C GLU A 55 7.36 2.05 -0.54
N LYS A 56 6.14 2.29 -1.02
CA LYS A 56 5.89 3.25 -2.09
C LYS A 56 6.20 4.69 -1.64
N SER A 57 5.83 5.07 -0.41
CA SER A 57 6.14 6.40 0.13
C SER A 57 7.63 6.62 0.43
N LEU A 58 8.39 5.55 0.66
CA LEU A 58 9.85 5.60 0.78
C LEU A 58 10.58 5.63 -0.57
N LYS A 59 10.00 5.04 -1.63
CA LYS A 59 10.60 4.96 -2.97
C LYS A 59 10.20 6.11 -3.89
N GLU A 60 9.06 6.75 -3.66
CA GLU A 60 8.83 8.06 -4.23
C GLU A 60 9.82 9.02 -3.55
N PRO A 61 10.73 9.68 -4.31
CA PRO A 61 11.32 10.87 -3.78
C PRO A 61 10.13 11.75 -3.42
N VAL A 62 10.08 12.20 -2.18
CA VAL A 62 9.34 13.41 -1.83
C VAL A 62 9.95 14.45 -2.74
N ALA A 63 9.49 14.57 -3.99
CA ALA A 63 9.73 15.73 -4.79
C ALA A 63 9.04 16.78 -3.93
N PRO A 64 9.81 17.61 -3.20
CA PRO A 64 9.17 18.80 -2.71
C PRO A 64 8.74 19.44 -4.03
N LYS A 65 7.44 19.60 -4.27
CA LYS A 65 7.01 20.66 -5.17
C LYS A 65 7.49 21.92 -4.46
N THR A 66 8.77 22.21 -4.67
CA THR A 66 9.48 23.34 -4.15
C THR A 66 8.66 24.52 -4.61
N LYS A 67 8.43 25.47 -3.71
CA LYS A 67 7.63 26.69 -3.95
C LYS A 67 7.96 27.39 -5.29
N VAL A 68 9.11 27.09 -5.88
CA VAL A 68 9.57 27.43 -7.23
C VAL A 68 8.62 26.97 -8.35
N GLN A 69 8.11 25.73 -8.33
CA GLN A 69 7.18 25.22 -9.37
C GLN A 69 5.81 25.91 -9.29
N GLU A 70 5.29 26.14 -8.08
CA GLU A 70 4.03 26.88 -7.87
C GLU A 70 4.15 28.37 -8.29
N THR A 71 5.34 28.96 -8.14
CA THR A 71 5.61 30.35 -8.57
C THR A 71 5.76 30.45 -10.08
N ALA A 72 6.42 29.48 -10.73
CA ALA A 72 6.56 29.42 -12.18
C ALA A 72 5.21 29.22 -12.90
N GLU A 73 4.32 28.40 -12.32
CA GLU A 73 2.97 28.18 -12.83
C GLU A 73 2.08 29.43 -12.71
N LYS A 74 2.17 30.18 -11.59
CA LYS A 74 1.47 31.46 -11.41
C LYS A 74 2.00 32.58 -12.31
N LEU A 75 3.24 32.49 -12.76
CA LEU A 75 3.87 33.42 -13.70
C LEU A 75 3.67 33.01 -15.18
N GLY A 76 2.97 31.90 -15.45
CA GLY A 76 2.61 31.48 -16.80
C GLY A 76 3.77 30.92 -17.63
N LEU A 77 4.80 30.39 -16.99
CA LEU A 77 5.97 29.82 -17.68
C LEU A 77 5.71 28.37 -18.08
N ASP A 78 6.02 28.01 -19.32
CA ASP A 78 5.89 26.64 -19.83
C ASP A 78 6.98 25.74 -19.22
N ILE A 79 6.55 24.79 -18.38
CA ILE A 79 7.41 23.95 -17.55
C ILE A 79 7.77 22.62 -18.27
N ARG A 80 7.43 22.46 -19.55
CA ARG A 80 7.71 21.22 -20.29
C ARG A 80 9.12 21.22 -20.85
N GLY A 81 10.00 20.45 -20.20
CA GLY A 81 11.29 20.01 -20.77
C GLY A 81 12.54 20.72 -20.26
N LYS A 82 12.43 21.58 -19.23
CA LYS A 82 13.60 22.21 -18.57
C LYS A 82 13.85 21.57 -17.21
N THR A 83 15.10 21.22 -16.91
CA THR A 83 15.53 20.77 -15.57
C THR A 83 15.63 21.96 -14.62
N ASP A 84 15.48 21.70 -13.31
CA ASP A 84 15.52 22.75 -12.27
C ASP A 84 16.79 23.63 -12.35
N ASP A 85 17.92 23.04 -12.78
CA ASP A 85 19.18 23.74 -12.98
C ASP A 85 19.14 24.77 -14.13
N GLN A 86 18.42 24.47 -15.23
CA GLN A 86 18.27 25.39 -16.36
C GLN A 86 17.36 26.57 -16.03
N LEU A 87 16.35 26.35 -15.18
CA LEU A 87 15.46 27.41 -14.71
C LEU A 87 16.19 28.37 -13.76
N LEU A 88 17.08 27.86 -12.90
CA LEU A 88 17.92 28.67 -12.03
C LEU A 88 18.95 29.50 -12.83
N GLU A 89 19.52 28.92 -13.87
CA GLU A 89 20.47 29.61 -14.75
C GLU A 89 19.80 30.76 -15.55
N GLU A 90 18.56 30.56 -16.02
CA GLU A 90 17.79 31.57 -16.76
C GLU A 90 17.28 32.72 -15.84
N ILE A 91 16.94 32.40 -14.59
CA ILE A 91 16.57 33.39 -13.57
C ILE A 91 17.78 34.22 -13.15
N GLN A 92 18.94 33.60 -12.93
CA GLN A 92 20.19 34.31 -12.63
C GLN A 92 20.64 35.19 -13.81
N ARG A 93 20.54 34.67 -15.04
CA ARG A 93 20.87 35.44 -16.26
C ARG A 93 19.97 36.66 -16.48
N SER A 94 18.71 36.58 -16.05
CA SER A 94 17.77 37.71 -16.12
C SER A 94 17.93 38.67 -14.94
N ALA A 95 18.47 38.21 -13.80
CA ALA A 95 18.73 39.03 -12.62
C ALA A 95 20.10 39.73 -12.61
N GLU A 96 21.09 39.23 -13.37
CA GLU A 96 22.48 39.71 -13.32
C GLU A 96 22.92 40.63 -14.49
N LYS A 97 21.98 41.18 -15.27
CA LYS A 97 22.27 42.37 -16.09
C LYS A 97 21.38 43.56 -15.73
N PRO A 98 21.71 44.24 -14.64
CA PRO A 98 21.66 45.68 -14.61
C PRO A 98 23.01 46.24 -14.12
N LYS A 99 23.89 46.62 -15.06
CA LYS A 99 24.84 47.76 -14.98
C LYS A 99 25.97 47.63 -16.00
N GLU A 100 25.69 48.04 -17.23
CA GLU A 100 26.58 48.69 -18.21
C GLU A 100 25.66 48.87 -19.41
N VAL A 101 25.17 50.07 -19.72
CA VAL A 101 25.94 51.21 -20.18
C VAL A 101 25.25 52.49 -19.73
N SER A 102 25.91 53.26 -18.88
CA SER A 102 25.75 54.71 -18.83
C SER A 102 26.60 55.32 -19.95
N GLU A 103 25.98 56.19 -20.73
CA GLU A 103 26.54 57.26 -21.57
C GLU A 103 27.80 57.94 -20.98
N PRO A 104 28.66 58.54 -21.82
CA PRO A 104 28.33 59.77 -22.59
C PRO A 104 28.48 59.70 -24.12
#